data_AF-A0A069QLQ1-F1
#
_entry.id   AF-A0A069QLQ1-F1
#
_cell.length_a   1.000
_cell.length_b   1.000
_cell.length_c   1.000
_cell.angle_alpha   90.00
_cell.angle_beta   90.00
_cell.angle_gamma   90.00
#
_symmetry.space_group_name_H-M   'P 1'
#
loop_
_entity.id
_entity.type
_entity.pdbx_description
1 polymer ?
#
loop_
_entity_poly.entity_id
_entity_poly.type
_entity_poly.pdbx_seq_one_letter_code
_entity_poly.pdbx_strand_id
1 'polypeptide(L)'
;MPSDNVGAEFGPNYFNPDGKLPLGEQFQNYMERRQTAPNNQILLSEDPKTLQVPIRQQFQFSRKQNIIMTTKRIYIIASTIILSILLFFFVKGKRERDLTRRGENVIERIEFFRMKHHRLPKNLNEIGVIEEENSNALYYDVRNDTSYTVSFMMSIDYNKTYYSDTKKWENGYREIK
;
A
#
# COMPACT_ATOMS: atom_id res chain seq x y z
N MET A 1 30.10 -58.28 3.81
CA MET A 1 28.76 -58.41 3.18
C MET A 1 28.05 -59.61 3.80
N PRO A 2 26.72 -59.61 3.99
CA PRO A 2 25.72 -58.51 3.88
C PRO A 2 25.19 -58.14 5.31
N SER A 3 24.76 -56.93 5.68
CA SER A 3 23.67 -56.06 5.19
C SER A 3 22.31 -56.76 5.14
N ASP A 4 21.33 -56.26 5.89
CA ASP A 4 19.98 -55.91 5.42
C ASP A 4 18.92 -56.01 6.52
N ASN A 5 18.50 -54.83 6.98
CA ASN A 5 17.11 -54.40 7.14
C ASN A 5 16.11 -55.36 7.82
N VAL A 6 15.78 -55.08 9.10
CA VAL A 6 14.40 -55.23 9.60
C VAL A 6 13.80 -53.84 9.92
N GLY A 7 14.17 -52.87 9.08
CA GLY A 7 13.29 -51.79 8.66
C GLY A 7 12.60 -52.25 7.39
N ALA A 8 11.69 -53.22 7.51
CA ALA A 8 10.75 -53.58 6.46
C ALA A 8 9.36 -53.23 7.00
N GLU A 9 9.06 -51.95 6.81
CA GLU A 9 7.77 -51.48 6.34
C GLU A 9 6.54 -52.05 7.04
N PHE A 10 5.96 -51.21 7.89
CA PHE A 10 4.52 -51.09 8.08
C PHE A 10 3.83 -50.71 6.75
N GLY A 11 3.99 -51.56 5.74
CA GLY A 11 3.45 -51.47 4.40
C GLY A 11 2.26 -52.44 4.19
N PRO A 12 1.54 -52.33 3.08
CA PRO A 12 0.14 -52.76 2.93
C PRO A 12 -0.11 -54.27 2.79
N ASN A 13 0.88 -55.15 2.99
CA ASN A 13 0.73 -56.57 2.69
C ASN A 13 0.75 -57.44 3.96
N TYR A 14 -0.42 -57.56 4.60
CA TYR A 14 -0.63 -58.43 5.76
C TYR A 14 -0.78 -59.93 5.40
N PHE A 15 -0.94 -60.25 4.12
CA PHE A 15 -1.06 -61.61 3.61
C PHE A 15 0.20 -61.97 2.85
N ASN A 16 0.89 -63.01 3.31
CA ASN A 16 2.05 -63.54 2.62
C ASN A 16 1.60 -64.77 1.81
N PRO A 17 1.45 -64.65 0.48
CA PRO A 17 1.03 -65.76 -0.37
C PRO A 17 2.06 -66.89 -0.42
N ASP A 18 3.32 -66.61 -0.10
CA ASP A 18 4.42 -67.58 -0.02
C ASP A 18 4.65 -68.10 1.42
N GLY A 19 3.77 -67.71 2.35
CA GLY A 19 3.85 -68.08 3.76
C GLY A 19 3.45 -69.54 4.01
N LYS A 20 4.08 -70.18 4.99
CA LYS A 20 3.80 -71.57 5.38
C LYS A 20 2.44 -71.78 6.08
N LEU A 21 1.75 -70.69 6.43
CA LEU A 21 0.46 -70.70 7.13
C LEU A 21 -0.70 -70.64 6.14
N PRO A 22 -1.77 -71.44 6.30
CA PRO A 22 -2.97 -71.33 5.49
C PRO A 22 -3.61 -69.95 5.62
N LEU A 23 -4.25 -69.47 4.55
CA LEU A 23 -4.86 -68.14 4.49
C LEU A 23 -5.86 -67.87 5.64
N GLY A 24 -6.61 -68.89 6.05
CA GLY A 24 -7.54 -68.79 7.18
C GLY A 24 -6.86 -68.52 8.53
N GLU A 25 -5.68 -69.09 8.76
CA GLU A 25 -4.92 -68.86 10.00
C GLU A 25 -4.18 -67.52 9.97
N GLN A 26 -3.73 -67.08 8.79
CA GLN A 26 -3.22 -65.72 8.61
C GLN A 26 -4.31 -64.68 8.92
N PHE A 27 -5.55 -64.95 8.49
CA PHE A 27 -6.70 -64.10 8.79
C PHE A 27 -7.06 -64.07 10.28
N GLN A 28 -7.05 -65.22 10.97
CA GLN A 28 -7.34 -65.26 12.41
C GLN A 28 -6.27 -64.54 13.23
N ASN A 29 -4.98 -64.77 12.93
CA ASN A 29 -3.88 -64.05 13.56
C ASN A 29 -3.96 -62.54 13.34
N TYR A 30 -4.39 -62.11 12.14
CA TYR A 30 -4.64 -60.70 11.85
C TYR A 30 -5.77 -60.13 12.73
N MET A 31 -6.89 -60.84 12.84
CA MET A 31 -8.04 -60.39 13.62
C MET A 31 -7.75 -60.33 15.12
N GLU A 32 -7.04 -61.31 15.65
CA GLU A 32 -6.67 -61.38 17.08
C GLU A 32 -5.67 -60.28 17.46
N ARG A 33 -4.67 -60.00 16.62
CA ARG A 33 -3.74 -58.88 16.83
C ARG A 33 -4.41 -57.51 16.69
N ARG A 34 -5.46 -57.40 15.87
CA ARG A 34 -6.28 -56.17 15.78
C ARG A 34 -7.05 -55.89 17.06
N GLN A 35 -7.55 -56.92 17.74
CA GLN A 35 -8.36 -56.77 18.96
C GLN A 35 -7.51 -56.48 20.20
N THR A 36 -6.25 -56.95 20.20
CA THR A 36 -5.29 -56.79 21.31
C THR A 36 -4.40 -55.55 21.16
N ALA A 37 -4.45 -54.85 20.02
CA ALA A 37 -3.72 -53.60 19.83
C ALA A 37 -4.29 -52.49 20.74
N PRO A 38 -3.48 -51.84 21.59
CA PRO A 38 -3.94 -50.89 22.61
C PRO A 38 -4.68 -49.68 22.02
N ASN A 39 -4.39 -49.32 20.77
CA ASN A 39 -5.04 -48.19 20.09
C ASN A 39 -6.45 -48.51 19.57
N ASN A 40 -6.79 -49.78 19.36
CA ASN A 40 -8.08 -50.17 18.79
C ASN A 40 -9.19 -50.32 19.84
N GLN A 41 -8.83 -50.56 21.12
CA GLN A 41 -9.80 -50.59 22.21
C GLN A 41 -10.39 -49.20 22.50
N ILE A 42 -9.64 -48.13 22.20
CA ILE A 42 -10.11 -46.74 22.30
C ILE A 42 -11.08 -46.42 21.16
N LEU A 43 -10.79 -46.89 19.93
CA LEU A 43 -11.63 -46.67 18.74
C LEU A 43 -12.95 -47.44 18.74
N LEU A 44 -13.04 -48.59 19.42
CA LEU A 44 -14.28 -49.37 19.52
C LEU A 44 -15.18 -48.98 20.70
N SER A 45 -14.70 -48.19 21.66
CA SER A 45 -15.44 -47.82 22.87
C SER A 45 -15.97 -46.38 22.89
N GLU A 46 -15.51 -45.51 22.00
CA GLU A 46 -15.99 -44.13 21.92
C GLU A 46 -17.19 -43.98 20.98
N ASP A 47 -18.31 -43.46 21.52
CA ASP A 47 -19.52 -43.11 20.75
C ASP A 47 -19.14 -42.21 19.56
N PRO A 48 -19.59 -42.48 18.32
CA PRO A 48 -19.30 -41.63 17.16
C PRO A 48 -19.64 -40.15 17.36
N LYS A 49 -20.46 -39.78 18.36
CA LYS A 49 -20.69 -38.39 18.77
C LYS A 49 -19.49 -37.76 19.50
N THR A 50 -18.72 -38.50 20.30
CA THR A 50 -17.57 -37.97 21.05
C THR A 50 -16.37 -37.68 20.16
N LEU A 51 -16.17 -38.44 19.08
CA LEU A 51 -15.14 -38.19 18.04
C LEU A 51 -15.50 -37.02 17.10
N GLN A 52 -16.78 -36.71 16.89
CA GLN A 52 -17.22 -35.58 16.06
C GLN A 52 -16.92 -34.21 16.69
N VAL A 53 -16.95 -34.13 18.03
CA VAL A 53 -16.71 -32.89 18.77
C VAL A 53 -15.28 -32.34 18.58
N PRO A 54 -14.20 -33.12 18.76
CA PRO A 54 -12.83 -32.63 18.56
C PRO A 54 -12.53 -32.27 17.10
N ILE A 55 -13.08 -33.01 16.12
CA ILE A 55 -12.93 -32.70 14.69
C ILE A 55 -13.63 -31.38 14.35
N ARG A 56 -14.86 -31.16 14.83
CA ARG A 56 -15.55 -29.88 14.68
C ARG A 56 -14.78 -28.74 15.35
N GLN A 57 -14.25 -28.94 16.55
CA GLN A 57 -13.48 -27.92 17.26
C GLN A 57 -12.18 -27.55 16.54
N GLN A 58 -11.42 -28.53 16.04
CA GLN A 58 -10.23 -28.28 15.22
C GLN A 58 -10.54 -27.52 13.93
N PHE A 59 -11.62 -27.90 13.22
CA PHE A 59 -12.01 -27.24 11.97
C PHE A 59 -12.43 -25.78 12.21
N GLN A 60 -13.17 -25.52 13.29
CA GLN A 60 -13.56 -24.16 13.70
C GLN A 60 -12.34 -23.33 14.09
N PHE A 61 -11.36 -23.91 14.78
CA PHE A 61 -10.14 -23.22 15.18
C PHE A 61 -9.27 -22.82 13.98
N SER A 62 -9.06 -23.74 13.03
CA SER A 62 -8.34 -23.47 11.78
C SER A 62 -9.05 -22.43 10.90
N ARG A 63 -10.39 -22.47 10.84
CA ARG A 63 -11.18 -21.46 10.11
C ARG A 63 -11.06 -20.08 10.75
N LYS A 64 -11.14 -20.01 12.09
CA LYS A 64 -10.99 -18.76 12.87
C LYS A 64 -9.58 -18.17 12.72
N GLN A 65 -8.53 -19.00 12.77
CA GLN A 65 -7.14 -18.59 12.55
C GLN A 65 -6.93 -18.01 11.14
N ASN A 66 -7.44 -18.67 10.10
CA ASN A 66 -7.35 -18.18 8.73
C ASN A 66 -8.10 -16.85 8.53
N ILE A 67 -9.29 -16.69 9.13
CA ILE A 67 -10.02 -15.42 9.12
C ILE A 67 -9.19 -14.33 9.82
N ILE A 68 -8.67 -14.59 11.02
CA ILE A 68 -7.86 -13.60 11.75
C ILE A 68 -6.61 -13.20 10.95
N MET A 69 -5.95 -14.16 10.29
CA MET A 69 -4.76 -13.87 9.47
C MET A 69 -5.10 -13.08 8.19
N THR A 70 -6.22 -13.38 7.52
CA THR A 70 -6.65 -12.60 6.35
C THR A 70 -7.12 -11.20 6.73
N THR A 71 -7.86 -11.05 7.84
CA THR A 71 -8.27 -9.73 8.33
C THR A 71 -7.07 -8.86 8.70
N LYS A 72 -6.05 -9.41 9.37
CA LYS A 72 -4.80 -8.68 9.67
C LYS A 72 -4.08 -8.21 8.40
N ARG A 73 -3.98 -9.05 7.38
CA ARG A 73 -3.37 -8.68 6.08
C ARG A 73 -4.17 -7.59 5.36
N ILE A 74 -5.50 -7.66 5.39
CA ILE A 74 -6.38 -6.64 4.82
C ILE A 74 -6.18 -5.30 5.53
N TYR A 75 -6.08 -5.28 6.86
CA TYR A 75 -5.82 -4.05 7.61
C TYR A 75 -4.47 -3.42 7.26
N ILE A 76 -3.41 -4.23 7.07
CA ILE A 76 -2.10 -3.74 6.66
C ILE A 76 -2.19 -3.08 5.27
N ILE A 77 -2.84 -3.74 4.30
CA ILE A 77 -3.01 -3.19 2.94
C ILE A 77 -3.87 -1.91 2.96
N ALA A 78 -4.97 -1.91 3.70
CA ALA A 78 -5.82 -0.73 3.82
C ALA A 78 -5.06 0.44 4.47
N SER A 79 -4.28 0.16 5.52
CA SER A 79 -3.45 1.17 6.18
C SER A 79 -2.39 1.76 5.26
N THR A 80 -1.75 0.96 4.41
CA THR A 80 -0.74 1.48 3.47
C THR A 80 -1.36 2.34 2.38
N ILE A 81 -2.54 1.97 1.88
CA ILE A 81 -3.31 2.78 0.90
C ILE A 81 -3.76 4.11 1.53
N ILE A 82 -4.28 4.09 2.75
CA ILE A 82 -4.69 5.31 3.45
C ILE A 82 -3.49 6.23 3.68
N LEU A 83 -2.35 5.67 4.11
CA LEU A 83 -1.13 6.44 4.33
C LEU A 83 -0.61 7.08 3.04
N SER A 84 -0.64 6.35 1.91
CA SER A 84 -0.17 6.88 0.62
C SER A 84 -1.06 8.03 0.12
N ILE A 85 -2.38 7.91 0.28
CA ILE A 85 -3.34 8.99 -0.03
C ILE A 85 -3.05 10.21 0.84
N LEU A 86 -2.83 10.03 2.15
CA LEU A 86 -2.59 11.13 3.08
C LEU A 86 -1.28 11.88 2.79
N LEU A 87 -0.22 11.14 2.44
CA LEU A 87 1.07 11.71 2.02
C LEU A 87 0.94 12.51 0.71
N PHE A 88 0.15 12.02 -0.25
CA PHE A 88 -0.09 12.73 -1.51
C PHE A 88 -0.73 14.11 -1.28
N PHE A 89 -1.74 14.20 -0.40
CA PHE A 89 -2.37 15.48 -0.07
C PHE A 89 -1.43 16.43 0.67
N PHE A 90 -0.58 15.92 1.57
CA PHE A 90 0.36 16.75 2.33
C PHE A 90 1.42 17.42 1.44
N VAL A 91 1.92 16.70 0.42
CA VAL A 91 2.94 17.21 -0.50
C VAL A 91 2.37 18.25 -1.47
N LYS A 92 1.13 18.07 -1.96
CA LYS A 92 0.54 18.96 -2.99
C LYS A 92 0.49 20.43 -2.59
N GLY A 93 0.19 20.74 -1.33
CA GLY A 93 0.06 22.13 -0.87
C GLY A 93 1.38 22.85 -0.60
N LYS A 94 2.52 22.13 -0.50
CA LYS A 94 3.80 22.75 -0.13
C LYS A 94 4.37 23.61 -1.26
N ARG A 95 4.32 23.11 -2.50
CA ARG A 95 4.87 23.80 -3.68
C ARG A 95 4.14 25.12 -3.94
N GLU A 96 2.82 25.09 -3.94
CA GLU A 96 2.00 26.30 -4.16
C GLU A 96 2.30 27.36 -3.10
N ARG A 97 2.33 26.99 -1.82
CA ARG A 97 2.64 27.93 -0.73
C ARG A 97 4.03 28.54 -0.88
N ASP A 98 5.02 27.75 -1.27
CA ASP A 98 6.38 28.23 -1.46
C ASP A 98 6.47 29.22 -2.63
N LEU A 99 5.87 28.88 -3.77
CA LEU A 99 5.83 29.74 -4.95
C LEU A 99 5.04 31.01 -4.74
N THR A 100 3.88 30.94 -4.06
CA THR A 100 3.13 32.13 -3.65
C THR A 100 3.99 33.03 -2.78
N ARG A 101 4.68 32.49 -1.76
CA ARG A 101 5.58 33.27 -0.89
C ARG A 101 6.74 33.91 -1.65
N ARG A 102 7.36 33.18 -2.58
CA ARG A 102 8.39 33.75 -3.47
C ARG A 102 7.82 34.88 -4.34
N GLY A 103 6.62 34.67 -4.88
CA GLY A 103 5.86 35.67 -5.62
C GLY A 103 5.62 36.94 -4.81
N GLU A 104 5.21 36.83 -3.55
CA GLU A 104 5.04 37.98 -2.65
C GLU A 104 6.34 38.79 -2.49
N ASN A 105 7.49 38.13 -2.34
CA ASN A 105 8.77 38.83 -2.27
C ASN A 105 9.10 39.57 -3.58
N VAL A 106 8.77 38.97 -4.72
CA VAL A 106 8.94 39.63 -6.03
C VAL A 106 8.00 40.83 -6.15
N ILE A 107 6.73 40.70 -5.76
CA ILE A 107 5.74 41.78 -5.75
C ILE A 107 6.21 42.96 -4.90
N GLU A 108 6.73 42.70 -3.70
CA GLU A 108 7.28 43.72 -2.81
C GLU A 108 8.42 44.50 -3.47
N ARG A 109 9.33 43.80 -4.14
CA ARG A 109 10.44 44.44 -4.89
C ARG A 109 9.94 45.26 -6.08
N ILE A 110 8.94 44.79 -6.81
CA ILE A 110 8.32 45.53 -7.91
C ILE A 110 7.69 46.83 -7.38
N GLU A 111 6.92 46.76 -6.30
CA GLU A 111 6.27 47.94 -5.73
C GLU A 111 7.28 48.93 -5.14
N PHE A 112 8.33 48.44 -4.49
CA PHE A 112 9.44 49.29 -4.04
C PHE A 112 10.13 50.01 -5.21
N PHE A 113 10.40 49.28 -6.30
CA PHE A 113 10.96 49.87 -7.52
C PHE A 113 10.03 50.93 -8.12
N ARG A 114 8.74 50.63 -8.21
CA ARG A 114 7.71 51.57 -8.69
C ARG A 114 7.67 52.85 -7.87
N MET A 115 7.73 52.75 -6.55
CA MET A 115 7.76 53.90 -5.66
C MET A 115 9.00 54.77 -5.88
N LYS A 116 10.17 54.15 -6.08
CA LYS A 116 11.45 54.85 -6.22
C LYS A 116 11.66 55.48 -7.60
N HIS A 117 11.20 54.80 -8.66
CA HIS A 117 11.49 55.18 -10.05
C HIS A 117 10.26 55.71 -10.81
N HIS A 118 9.09 55.74 -10.17
CA HIS A 118 7.81 56.17 -10.75
C HIS A 118 7.40 55.43 -12.04
N ARG A 119 7.92 54.22 -12.24
CA ARG A 119 7.58 53.33 -13.36
C ARG A 119 7.69 51.87 -12.94
N LEU A 120 7.05 50.98 -13.68
CA LEU A 120 7.24 49.55 -13.51
C LEU A 120 8.63 49.10 -14.04
N PRO A 121 9.24 48.06 -13.46
CA PRO A 121 10.45 47.45 -14.03
C PRO A 121 10.11 46.81 -15.37
N LYS A 122 11.05 46.84 -16.33
CA LYS A 122 10.82 46.20 -17.65
C LYS A 122 10.85 44.67 -17.56
N ASN A 123 11.63 44.14 -16.63
CA ASN A 123 11.79 42.72 -16.36
C ASN A 123 12.24 42.52 -14.90
N LEU A 124 12.23 41.26 -14.46
CA LEU A 124 12.62 40.89 -13.10
C LEU A 124 14.11 41.14 -12.80
N ASN A 125 14.96 41.15 -13.83
CA ASN A 125 16.39 41.43 -13.66
C ASN A 125 16.66 42.87 -13.17
N GLU A 126 15.84 43.86 -13.54
CA GLU A 126 15.96 45.25 -13.05
C GLU A 126 15.80 45.37 -11.52
N ILE A 127 15.13 44.41 -10.89
CA ILE A 127 14.95 44.33 -9.43
C ILE A 127 15.80 43.24 -8.77
N GLY A 128 16.81 42.73 -9.50
CA GLY A 128 17.74 41.72 -9.03
C GLY A 128 17.12 40.33 -8.84
N VAL A 129 16.02 40.04 -9.52
CA VAL A 129 15.38 38.71 -9.53
C VAL A 129 15.77 38.01 -10.83
N ILE A 130 16.54 36.93 -10.70
CA ILE A 130 17.00 36.14 -11.83
C ILE A 130 15.90 35.17 -12.23
N GLU A 131 15.58 35.13 -13.52
CA GLU A 131 14.61 34.19 -14.08
C GLU A 131 15.14 32.75 -13.96
N GLU A 132 14.29 31.84 -13.49
CA GLU A 132 14.60 30.42 -13.41
C GLU A 132 14.09 29.70 -14.67
N GLU A 133 14.86 28.77 -15.22
CA GLU A 133 14.47 27.98 -16.40
C GLU A 133 13.81 26.64 -16.02
N ASN A 134 13.00 26.61 -14.96
CA ASN A 134 12.40 25.39 -14.43
C ASN A 134 10.91 25.56 -14.10
N SER A 135 10.25 24.50 -13.62
CA SER A 135 8.81 24.50 -13.30
C SER A 135 8.40 25.37 -12.09
N ASN A 136 9.37 26.00 -11.42
CA ASN A 136 9.22 26.94 -10.31
C ASN A 136 9.58 28.39 -10.72
N ALA A 137 9.72 28.65 -12.02
CA ALA A 137 9.87 29.98 -12.57
C ALA A 137 8.66 30.87 -12.22
N LEU A 138 8.96 32.12 -11.87
CA LEU A 138 7.99 33.19 -11.76
C LEU A 138 8.05 34.01 -13.04
N TYR A 139 6.91 34.24 -13.65
CA TYR A 139 6.75 35.04 -14.86
C TYR A 139 6.18 36.39 -14.48
N TYR A 140 6.71 37.45 -15.08
CA TYR A 140 6.24 38.81 -14.88
C TYR A 140 5.84 39.40 -16.22
N ASP A 141 4.65 39.98 -16.28
CA ASP A 141 4.13 40.60 -17.50
C ASP A 141 3.48 41.95 -17.18
N VAL A 142 3.77 42.95 -18.01
CA VAL A 142 3.24 44.31 -17.86
C VAL A 142 1.98 44.42 -18.70
N ARG A 143 0.83 44.59 -18.05
CA ARG A 143 -0.45 44.73 -18.75
C ARG A 143 -0.68 46.14 -19.28
N ASN A 144 -0.25 47.15 -18.54
CA ASN A 144 -0.27 48.57 -18.91
C ASN A 144 0.68 49.36 -17.99
N ASP A 145 0.72 50.69 -18.15
CA ASP A 145 1.61 51.59 -17.40
C ASP A 145 1.46 51.52 -15.87
N THR A 146 0.35 50.99 -15.37
CA THR A 146 0.01 50.97 -13.94
C THR A 146 -0.18 49.58 -13.35
N SER A 147 -0.28 48.56 -14.20
CA SER A 147 -0.64 47.20 -13.78
C SER A 147 0.18 46.12 -14.46
N TYR A 148 0.43 45.06 -13.70
CA TYR A 148 1.24 43.92 -14.08
C TYR A 148 0.67 42.65 -13.48
N THR A 149 1.19 41.51 -13.93
CA THR A 149 0.93 40.20 -13.35
C THR A 149 2.22 39.53 -12.92
N VAL A 150 2.10 38.67 -11.92
CA VAL A 150 3.15 37.70 -11.57
C VAL A 150 2.50 36.33 -11.55
N SER A 151 3.00 35.37 -12.32
CA SER A 151 2.41 34.04 -12.43
C SER A 151 3.43 32.93 -12.28
N PHE A 152 2.95 31.74 -11.92
CA PHE A 152 3.74 30.52 -11.97
C PHE A 152 2.88 29.32 -12.38
N MET A 153 3.53 28.33 -12.97
CA MET A 153 2.86 27.14 -13.48
C MET A 153 2.49 26.19 -12.33
N MET A 154 1.20 25.88 -12.21
CA MET A 154 0.65 24.95 -11.21
C MET A 154 0.53 23.52 -11.76
N SER A 155 0.09 23.40 -13.00
CA SER A 155 0.07 22.19 -13.83
C SER A 155 0.18 22.58 -15.31
N ILE A 156 0.12 21.60 -16.22
CA ILE A 156 0.30 21.83 -17.66
C ILE A 156 -0.74 22.79 -18.27
N ASP A 157 -1.92 22.86 -17.66
CA ASP A 157 -3.12 23.54 -18.15
C ASP A 157 -3.56 24.68 -17.24
N TYR A 158 -2.85 24.91 -16.13
CA TYR A 158 -3.30 25.81 -15.09
C TYR A 158 -2.12 26.50 -14.39
N ASN A 159 -2.28 27.81 -14.21
CA ASN A 159 -1.33 28.68 -13.54
C ASN A 159 -2.00 29.43 -12.39
N LYS A 160 -1.20 29.90 -11.44
CA LYS A 160 -1.66 30.81 -10.42
C LYS A 160 -1.07 32.18 -10.72
N THR A 161 -1.92 33.21 -10.75
CA THR A 161 -1.58 34.53 -11.26
C THR A 161 -1.99 35.59 -10.25
N TYR A 162 -1.04 36.41 -9.83
CA TYR A 162 -1.29 37.64 -9.11
C TYR A 162 -1.61 38.76 -10.09
N TYR A 163 -2.63 39.55 -9.76
CA TYR A 163 -2.99 40.75 -10.51
C TYR A 163 -2.78 41.98 -9.63
N SER A 164 -1.95 42.92 -10.08
CA SER A 164 -1.66 44.14 -9.32
C SER A 164 -2.85 45.12 -9.26
N ASP A 165 -3.79 45.02 -10.21
CA ASP A 165 -5.00 45.87 -10.29
C ASP A 165 -5.96 45.64 -9.10
N THR A 166 -6.05 44.40 -8.65
CA THR A 166 -6.96 43.90 -7.62
C THR A 166 -6.21 43.43 -6.38
N LYS A 167 -4.88 43.32 -6.48
CA LYS A 167 -3.95 42.88 -5.43
C LYS A 167 -4.31 41.50 -4.89
N LYS A 168 -4.66 40.58 -5.78
CA LYS A 168 -5.11 39.22 -5.43
C LYS A 168 -4.46 38.18 -6.33
N TRP A 169 -4.20 37.02 -5.73
CA TRP A 169 -3.91 35.80 -6.46
C TRP A 169 -5.20 35.17 -6.95
N GLU A 170 -5.20 34.78 -8.21
CA GLU A 170 -6.29 34.06 -8.85
C GLU A 170 -5.77 32.83 -9.55
N ASN A 171 -6.69 31.91 -9.73
CA ASN A 171 -6.47 30.66 -10.43
C ASN A 171 -6.74 30.91 -11.91
N GLY A 172 -5.71 30.79 -12.76
CA GLY A 172 -5.83 30.99 -14.20
C GLY A 172 -5.45 32.38 -14.67
N TYR A 173 -5.50 32.57 -16.00
CA TYR A 173 -5.56 33.90 -16.60
C TYR A 173 -7.01 34.38 -16.68
N ARG A 174 -7.24 35.68 -16.45
CA ARG A 174 -8.51 36.33 -16.72
C ARG A 174 -8.72 36.36 -18.23
N GLU A 175 -9.97 36.19 -18.65
CA GLU A 175 -10.35 36.48 -20.02
C GLU A 175 -10.00 37.94 -20.34
N ILE A 176 -9.28 38.14 -21.44
CA ILE A 176 -8.98 39.47 -21.96
C ILE A 176 -10.30 40.02 -22.48
N LYS A 177 -10.85 41.02 -21.79
CA LYS A 177 -12.01 41.79 -22.27
C LYS A 177 -11.58 42.84 -23.28
#